data_AF-A0A2V1CJ92-F1
#
_entry.id   AF-A0A2V1CJ92-F1
#
_cell.length_a   1.000
_cell.length_b   1.000
_cell.length_c   1.000
_cell.angle_alpha   90.00
_cell.angle_beta   90.00
_cell.angle_gamma   90.00
#
_symmetry.space_group_name_H-M   'P 1'
#
loop_
_entity.id
_entity.type
_entity.pdbx_description
1 polymer ?
#
loop_
_entity_poly.entity_id
_entity_poly.type
_entity_poly.pdbx_seq_one_letter_code
_entity_poly.pdbx_strand_id
1 'polypeptide(L)'
;MANSTGAPSLAVLGSDILSLVLDDLFCELSRQDFYSLAVVDKSFHQGIKRFRGRYQDFHFGRIPGPSIARFTRQHIQDLLEAPKEKSVVSNIRHITITSDFESEDDEAWEIPCLGSLKIQGKWVELMRLLAAIPKLHSFVFKVFEPIPSFLVHQLDRYHPTARLEIHNWTRHSDDRDHTDHCEIALSKSLNLRSIHADLWASEYDVDLRMPALMRIMSLAPNLEQLKIRGEKVSNSAFPLFAAPSPEEKHDRAAQFMFDNHPKSTIKSIKLLGDDYLTVLNRSVDFSFVESLHIDERQRLWEVLDIGGATFDRLRNLTIEYHKPSGRSDARIISSIDSFLLSCRHLESLEIVESTAHNLDCRKIIKYHGTSLKRLALFDNTNSQPNRSTVVGQPCSVFSTLESMRYFCPDLEDIGINAHPTRDGSLDPVTLSMIAGFAPLQILRLRCAFPFEMNRGYDSSETSIESYGTKFRATSGGWIVNLWFFIQARRNENGFKPVKEVHLMYPEHIRTSLGPRSFSLDIVTASERDDRPDEIMVKGNIPGSKETTRRMLRRSVTVEKK
;
A
#
# COMPACT_ATOMS: atom_id res chain seq x y z
N MET A 1 48.57 26.01 -16.24
CA MET A 1 48.16 24.60 -16.38
C MET A 1 47.16 24.30 -15.27
N ALA A 2 45.86 24.41 -15.58
CA ALA A 2 44.79 24.12 -14.64
C ALA A 2 44.23 22.74 -14.99
N ASN A 3 44.31 21.80 -14.04
CA ASN A 3 43.68 20.49 -14.15
C ASN A 3 42.17 20.69 -14.10
N SER A 4 41.47 20.41 -15.19
CA SER A 4 40.02 20.26 -15.18
C SER A 4 39.69 19.03 -14.34
N THR A 5 39.20 19.23 -13.12
CA THR A 5 38.52 18.20 -12.35
C THR A 5 37.27 17.81 -13.14
N GLY A 6 37.35 16.70 -13.89
CA GLY A 6 36.23 16.17 -14.63
C GLY A 6 35.08 15.86 -13.69
N ALA A 7 33.89 16.34 -14.03
CA ALA A 7 32.68 16.03 -13.29
C ALA A 7 32.55 14.50 -13.11
N PRO A 8 32.17 14.01 -11.92
CA PRO A 8 31.92 12.58 -11.72
C PRO A 8 30.82 12.15 -12.69
N SER A 9 31.18 11.34 -13.67
CA SER A 9 30.26 10.84 -14.69
C SER A 9 29.81 9.44 -14.31
N LEU A 10 28.49 9.25 -14.20
CA LEU A 10 27.88 7.92 -14.05
C LEU A 10 28.24 6.98 -15.22
N ALA A 11 28.66 7.52 -16.37
CA ALA A 11 29.14 6.73 -17.50
C ALA A 11 30.48 5.99 -17.21
N VAL A 12 31.17 6.34 -16.11
CA VAL A 12 32.36 5.63 -15.62
C VAL A 12 31.99 4.34 -14.88
N LEU A 13 30.75 4.23 -14.37
CA LEU A 13 30.25 2.97 -13.82
C LEU A 13 30.12 1.97 -14.97
N GLY A 14 30.94 0.90 -14.92
CA GLY A 14 30.86 -0.17 -15.90
C GLY A 14 29.43 -0.73 -15.99
N SER A 15 29.07 -1.27 -17.15
CA SER A 15 27.71 -1.77 -17.43
C SER A 15 27.16 -2.73 -16.38
N ASP A 16 28.04 -3.41 -15.66
CA ASP A 16 27.68 -4.43 -14.68
C ASP A 16 27.28 -3.79 -13.34
N ILE A 17 27.96 -2.72 -12.92
CA ILE A 17 27.58 -1.94 -11.73
C ILE A 17 26.27 -1.21 -11.98
N LEU A 18 26.13 -0.60 -13.16
CA LEU A 18 24.87 0.05 -13.55
C LEU A 18 23.71 -0.96 -13.59
N SER A 19 23.97 -2.20 -14.02
CA SER A 19 22.95 -3.26 -14.01
C SER A 19 22.56 -3.65 -12.57
N LEU A 20 23.52 -3.77 -11.65
CA LEU A 20 23.25 -4.05 -10.23
C LEU A 20 22.44 -2.92 -9.57
N VAL A 21 22.81 -1.66 -9.84
CA VAL A 21 22.07 -0.50 -9.32
C VAL A 21 20.64 -0.46 -9.89
N LEU A 22 20.46 -0.76 -11.18
CA LEU A 22 19.13 -0.84 -11.78
C LEU A 22 18.32 -2.02 -11.25
N ASP A 23 18.96 -3.15 -10.90
CA ASP A 23 18.29 -4.29 -10.26
C ASP A 23 17.78 -3.93 -8.86
N ASP A 24 18.57 -3.23 -8.04
CA ASP A 24 18.19 -2.81 -6.69
C ASP A 24 17.12 -1.70 -6.71
N LEU A 25 17.25 -0.70 -7.60
CA LEU A 25 16.29 0.40 -7.70
C LEU A 25 14.95 -0.04 -8.32
N PHE A 26 14.86 -1.22 -8.93
CA PHE A 26 13.67 -1.60 -9.69
C PHE A 26 12.40 -1.74 -8.84
N CYS A 27 12.53 -2.25 -7.61
CA CYS A 27 11.39 -2.39 -6.72
C CYS A 27 10.73 -1.02 -6.39
N GLU A 28 11.45 0.08 -6.60
CA GLU A 28 11.06 1.42 -6.20
C GLU A 28 10.74 2.35 -7.39
N LEU A 29 11.27 2.07 -8.58
CA LEU A 29 11.11 2.93 -9.76
C LEU A 29 9.84 2.64 -10.56
N SER A 30 9.14 3.69 -10.98
CA SER A 30 7.99 3.55 -11.88
C SER A 30 8.44 3.26 -13.31
N ARG A 31 7.55 2.69 -14.15
CA ARG A 31 7.79 2.53 -15.60
C ARG A 31 8.20 3.85 -16.27
N GLN A 32 7.68 4.98 -15.80
CA GLN A 32 7.98 6.29 -16.35
C GLN A 32 9.40 6.77 -15.98
N ASP A 33 9.88 6.43 -14.79
CA ASP A 33 11.27 6.67 -14.40
C ASP A 33 12.22 5.84 -15.29
N PHE A 34 11.85 4.60 -15.66
CA PHE A 34 12.61 3.81 -16.63
C PHE A 34 12.70 4.44 -18.02
N TYR A 35 11.59 4.96 -18.55
CA TYR A 35 11.65 5.66 -19.83
C TYR A 35 12.54 6.90 -19.75
N SER A 36 12.50 7.61 -18.62
CA SER A 36 13.32 8.79 -18.40
C SER A 36 14.81 8.43 -18.34
N LEU A 37 15.16 7.39 -17.59
CA LEU A 37 16.53 6.87 -17.51
C LEU A 37 17.03 6.37 -18.86
N ALA A 38 16.19 5.74 -19.69
CA ALA A 38 16.58 5.17 -20.98
C ALA A 38 16.99 6.23 -22.02
N VAL A 39 16.67 7.50 -21.78
CA VAL A 39 17.00 8.63 -22.65
C VAL A 39 18.23 9.40 -22.15
N VAL A 40 18.72 9.11 -20.94
CA VAL A 40 19.87 9.81 -20.34
C VAL A 40 21.14 9.59 -21.17
N ASP A 41 21.51 8.33 -21.42
CA ASP A 41 22.61 7.97 -22.30
C ASP A 41 22.51 6.53 -22.82
N LYS A 42 23.47 6.14 -23.67
CA LYS A 42 23.53 4.82 -24.30
C LYS A 42 23.75 3.67 -23.30
N SER A 43 24.51 3.88 -22.23
CA SER A 43 24.74 2.89 -21.18
C SER A 43 23.47 2.64 -20.37
N PHE A 44 22.73 3.69 -19.97
CA PHE A 44 21.41 3.52 -19.36
C PHE A 44 20.42 2.86 -20.31
N HIS A 45 20.40 3.26 -21.58
CA HIS A 45 19.55 2.62 -22.59
C HIS A 45 19.83 1.11 -22.69
N GLN A 46 21.11 0.71 -22.71
CA GLN A 46 21.51 -0.69 -22.75
C GLN A 46 21.18 -1.43 -21.45
N GLY A 47 21.43 -0.83 -20.29
CA GLY A 47 21.05 -1.38 -18.98
C GLY A 47 19.55 -1.63 -18.89
N ILE A 48 18.75 -0.66 -19.32
CA ILE A 48 17.28 -0.75 -19.33
C ILE A 48 16.79 -1.76 -20.36
N LYS A 49 17.47 -1.91 -21.50
CA LYS A 49 17.14 -2.96 -22.48
C LYS A 49 17.38 -4.36 -21.89
N ARG A 50 18.51 -4.58 -21.21
CA ARG A 50 18.79 -5.84 -20.50
C ARG A 50 17.75 -6.09 -19.43
N PHE A 51 17.43 -5.06 -18.66
CA PHE A 51 16.41 -5.07 -17.63
C PHE A 51 15.03 -5.48 -18.17
N ARG A 52 14.56 -4.85 -19.26
CA ARG A 52 13.31 -5.23 -19.95
C ARG A 52 13.32 -6.67 -20.43
N GLY A 53 14.48 -7.25 -20.70
CA GLY A 53 14.60 -8.67 -21.00
C GLY A 53 14.34 -9.55 -19.76
N ARG A 54 14.71 -9.09 -18.56
CA ARG A 54 14.53 -9.82 -17.29
C ARG A 54 13.10 -9.80 -16.77
N TYR A 55 12.33 -8.76 -17.04
CA TYR A 55 10.96 -8.57 -16.55
C TYR A 55 9.98 -8.59 -17.72
N GLN A 56 9.12 -9.61 -17.73
CA GLN A 56 8.09 -9.74 -18.76
C GLN A 56 6.71 -9.56 -18.14
N ASP A 57 5.95 -8.63 -18.70
CA ASP A 57 4.55 -8.42 -18.32
C ASP A 57 3.67 -8.91 -19.45
N PHE A 58 2.82 -9.90 -19.16
CA PHE A 58 1.89 -10.49 -20.12
C PHE A 58 0.46 -10.13 -19.74
N HIS A 59 -0.31 -9.70 -20.74
CA HIS A 59 -1.68 -9.26 -20.53
C HIS A 59 -2.67 -10.21 -21.20
N PHE A 60 -3.55 -10.81 -20.40
CA PHE A 60 -4.58 -11.76 -20.81
C PHE A 60 -5.96 -11.17 -20.51
N GLY A 61 -6.51 -10.38 -21.43
CA GLY A 61 -7.87 -9.84 -21.31
C GLY A 61 -8.96 -10.91 -21.37
N ARG A 62 -10.12 -10.63 -20.76
CA ARG A 62 -11.31 -11.51 -20.76
C ARG A 62 -12.13 -11.35 -22.03
N ILE A 63 -12.28 -10.12 -22.53
CA ILE A 63 -12.85 -9.87 -23.85
C ILE A 63 -11.78 -10.17 -24.90
N PRO A 64 -12.09 -10.98 -25.93
CA PRO A 64 -11.26 -11.11 -27.12
C PRO A 64 -11.30 -9.83 -27.94
N GLY A 65 -10.80 -8.72 -27.38
CA GLY A 65 -10.34 -7.59 -28.15
C GLY A 65 -9.18 -8.07 -29.02
N PRO A 66 -9.25 -7.95 -30.35
CA PRO A 66 -8.32 -8.64 -31.26
C PRO A 66 -6.87 -8.14 -31.19
N SER A 67 -6.57 -7.08 -30.43
CA SER A 67 -5.24 -6.47 -30.38
C SER A 67 -4.38 -6.98 -29.21
N ILE A 68 -4.83 -6.90 -27.95
CA ILE A 68 -3.94 -7.08 -26.79
C ILE A 68 -3.64 -8.56 -26.50
N ALA A 69 -4.65 -9.43 -26.39
CA ALA A 69 -4.42 -10.85 -26.16
C ALA A 69 -3.63 -11.50 -27.30
N ARG A 70 -3.89 -11.07 -28.55
CA ARG A 70 -3.12 -11.49 -29.72
C ARG A 70 -1.68 -10.98 -29.65
N PHE A 71 -1.46 -9.74 -29.23
CA PHE A 71 -0.13 -9.18 -29.04
C PHE A 71 0.65 -9.94 -27.96
N THR A 72 0.04 -10.25 -26.82
CA THR A 72 0.67 -11.05 -25.76
C THR A 72 1.07 -12.44 -26.28
N ARG A 73 0.17 -13.13 -26.99
CA ARG A 73 0.46 -14.45 -27.57
C ARG A 73 1.58 -14.39 -28.60
N GLN A 74 1.52 -13.41 -29.51
CA GLN A 74 2.56 -13.19 -30.51
C GLN A 74 3.90 -12.87 -29.85
N HIS A 75 3.91 -12.03 -28.81
CA HIS A 75 5.13 -11.69 -28.06
C HIS A 75 5.74 -12.91 -27.39
N ILE A 76 4.94 -13.77 -26.75
CA ILE A 76 5.43 -15.03 -26.18
C ILE A 76 5.97 -15.96 -27.28
N GLN A 77 5.29 -16.02 -28.42
CA GLN A 77 5.75 -16.82 -29.55
C GLN A 77 7.06 -16.28 -30.14
N ASP A 78 7.19 -14.97 -30.29
CA ASP A 78 8.41 -14.31 -30.75
C ASP A 78 9.58 -14.62 -29.79
N LEU A 79 9.34 -14.57 -28.48
CA LEU A 79 10.32 -14.97 -27.47
C LEU A 79 10.76 -16.43 -27.64
N LEU A 80 9.83 -17.33 -27.94
CA LEU A 80 10.09 -18.77 -28.09
C LEU A 80 10.78 -19.13 -29.41
N GLU A 81 10.41 -18.49 -30.51
CA GLU A 81 10.78 -18.92 -31.87
C GLU A 81 11.91 -18.09 -32.47
N ALA A 82 12.05 -16.80 -32.12
CA ALA A 82 13.03 -15.94 -32.74
C ALA A 82 14.46 -16.25 -32.21
N PRO A 83 15.44 -16.57 -33.08
CA PRO A 83 16.80 -16.88 -32.66
C PRO A 83 17.48 -15.75 -31.86
N LYS A 84 17.10 -14.50 -32.14
CA LYS A 84 17.61 -13.30 -31.45
C LYS A 84 17.10 -13.18 -30.01
N GLU A 85 15.92 -13.74 -29.75
CA GLU A 85 15.24 -13.66 -28.45
C GLU A 85 15.65 -14.78 -27.48
N LYS A 86 16.42 -15.80 -27.93
CA LYS A 86 16.99 -16.81 -27.03
C LYS A 86 17.79 -16.18 -25.88
N SER A 87 18.54 -15.12 -26.18
CA SER A 87 19.27 -14.35 -25.18
C SER A 87 18.32 -13.67 -24.17
N VAL A 88 17.16 -13.19 -24.62
CA VAL A 88 16.14 -12.58 -23.77
C VAL A 88 15.50 -13.63 -22.88
N VAL A 89 15.04 -14.77 -23.44
CA VAL A 89 14.44 -15.86 -22.65
C VAL A 89 15.38 -16.37 -21.55
N SER A 90 16.67 -16.52 -21.85
CA SER A 90 17.67 -16.94 -20.85
C SER A 90 17.84 -15.94 -19.69
N ASN A 91 17.47 -14.68 -19.94
CA ASN A 91 17.57 -13.59 -18.99
C ASN A 91 16.28 -13.31 -18.22
N ILE A 92 15.12 -13.85 -18.62
CA ILE A 92 13.86 -13.65 -17.88
C ILE A 92 14.02 -14.15 -16.44
N ARG A 93 13.68 -13.30 -15.46
CA ARG A 93 13.70 -13.58 -14.02
C ARG A 93 12.35 -13.30 -13.36
N HIS A 94 11.54 -12.41 -13.94
CA HIS A 94 10.26 -12.03 -13.37
C HIS A 94 9.20 -12.05 -14.45
N ILE A 95 8.05 -12.65 -14.11
CA ILE A 95 6.88 -12.65 -14.97
C ILE A 95 5.70 -12.08 -14.18
N THR A 96 5.02 -11.08 -14.75
CA THR A 96 3.74 -10.59 -14.25
C THR A 96 2.65 -10.94 -15.26
N ILE A 97 1.61 -11.61 -14.79
CA ILE A 97 0.39 -11.85 -15.56
C ILE A 97 -0.68 -10.89 -15.09
N THR A 98 -1.27 -10.13 -16.01
CA THR A 98 -2.37 -9.19 -15.73
C THR A 98 -3.55 -9.46 -16.65
N SER A 99 -4.74 -9.04 -16.24
CA SER A 99 -5.93 -8.98 -17.10
C SER A 99 -6.59 -7.62 -16.98
N ASP A 100 -7.35 -7.24 -18.01
CA ASP A 100 -8.20 -6.05 -17.93
C ASP A 100 -9.23 -6.24 -16.82
N PHE A 101 -9.42 -5.16 -16.04
CA PHE A 101 -10.49 -5.01 -15.09
C PHE A 101 -11.57 -4.22 -15.82
N GLU A 102 -12.60 -4.88 -16.32
CA GLU A 102 -13.79 -4.15 -16.72
C GLU A 102 -14.58 -3.84 -15.46
N SER A 103 -14.85 -2.55 -15.27
CA SER A 103 -15.65 -1.99 -14.19
C SER A 103 -17.01 -2.67 -14.14
N GLU A 104 -17.57 -2.76 -12.94
CA GLU A 104 -18.87 -3.34 -12.56
C GLU A 104 -20.10 -2.81 -13.34
N ASP A 105 -19.91 -1.91 -14.31
CA ASP A 105 -20.96 -1.24 -15.05
C ASP A 105 -21.40 -1.95 -16.34
N ASP A 106 -20.71 -3.02 -16.78
CA ASP A 106 -21.18 -3.81 -17.93
C ASP A 106 -22.00 -5.03 -17.46
N GLU A 107 -23.32 -4.89 -17.62
CA GLU A 107 -24.35 -5.88 -17.38
C GLU A 107 -24.01 -7.25 -18.02
N ALA A 108 -24.32 -8.32 -17.27
CA ALA A 108 -24.23 -9.76 -17.60
C ALA A 108 -22.92 -10.48 -17.25
N TRP A 109 -22.77 -10.80 -15.95
CA TRP A 109 -21.84 -11.79 -15.39
C TRP A 109 -22.16 -13.24 -15.78
N GLU A 110 -22.49 -13.52 -17.04
CA GLU A 110 -22.37 -14.89 -17.53
C GLU A 110 -20.88 -15.18 -17.74
N ILE A 111 -20.20 -15.61 -16.67
CA ILE A 111 -18.91 -16.30 -16.77
C ILE A 111 -19.18 -17.50 -17.67
N PRO A 112 -18.63 -17.59 -18.90
CA PRO A 112 -18.86 -18.76 -19.72
C PRO A 112 -18.10 -19.92 -19.07
N CYS A 113 -18.80 -20.73 -18.28
CA CYS A 113 -18.36 -22.01 -17.73
C CYS A 113 -18.14 -23.07 -18.84
N LEU A 114 -17.94 -22.65 -20.09
CA LEU A 114 -17.95 -23.48 -21.28
C LEU A 114 -16.53 -23.74 -21.79
N GLY A 115 -15.90 -24.76 -21.20
CA GLY A 115 -14.91 -25.60 -21.86
C GLY A 115 -13.50 -25.55 -21.27
N SER A 116 -13.17 -26.54 -20.43
CA SER A 116 -11.82 -26.83 -19.92
C SER A 116 -10.73 -26.88 -21.01
N LEU A 117 -11.09 -27.22 -22.25
CA LEU A 117 -10.20 -27.25 -23.41
C LEU A 117 -9.82 -25.86 -23.95
N LYS A 118 -10.73 -24.88 -23.94
CA LYS A 118 -10.41 -23.50 -24.40
C LYS A 118 -9.51 -22.77 -23.40
N ILE A 119 -9.67 -23.06 -22.10
CA ILE A 119 -8.84 -22.50 -21.03
C ILE A 119 -7.41 -23.00 -21.14
N GLN A 120 -7.19 -24.31 -21.40
CA GLN A 120 -5.83 -24.82 -21.62
C GLN A 120 -5.14 -24.12 -22.79
N GLY A 121 -5.85 -23.93 -23.91
CA GLY A 121 -5.36 -23.21 -25.09
C GLY A 121 -4.92 -21.77 -24.84
N LYS A 122 -5.43 -21.09 -23.80
CA LYS A 122 -5.05 -19.70 -23.44
C LYS A 122 -3.62 -19.64 -22.89
N TRP A 123 -3.15 -20.70 -22.24
CA TRP A 123 -1.94 -20.69 -21.42
C TRP A 123 -0.80 -21.58 -21.97
N VAL A 124 -1.00 -22.26 -23.10
CA VAL A 124 -0.02 -23.19 -23.69
C VAL A 124 1.32 -22.53 -23.95
N GLU A 125 1.30 -21.35 -24.57
CA GLU A 125 2.48 -20.60 -24.95
C GLU A 125 3.24 -20.13 -23.70
N LEU A 126 2.52 -19.71 -22.65
CA LEU A 126 3.12 -19.35 -21.38
C LEU A 126 3.78 -20.57 -20.71
N MET A 127 3.15 -21.74 -20.73
CA MET A 127 3.77 -22.97 -20.22
C MET A 127 5.06 -23.31 -20.97
N ARG A 128 5.06 -23.20 -22.30
CA ARG A 128 6.26 -23.41 -23.11
C ARG A 128 7.36 -22.41 -22.75
N LEU A 129 7.00 -21.15 -22.53
CA LEU A 129 7.94 -20.13 -22.08
C LEU A 129 8.51 -20.45 -20.70
N LEU A 130 7.68 -20.83 -19.72
CA LEU A 130 8.13 -21.23 -18.39
C LEU A 130 9.12 -22.39 -18.46
N ALA A 131 8.87 -23.40 -19.29
CA ALA A 131 9.80 -24.51 -19.49
C ALA A 131 11.12 -24.11 -20.18
N ALA A 132 11.10 -23.05 -21.00
CA ALA A 132 12.27 -22.56 -21.74
C ALA A 132 13.16 -21.60 -20.91
N ILE A 133 12.58 -20.93 -19.90
CA ILE A 133 13.33 -20.06 -19.00
C ILE A 133 14.21 -20.93 -18.09
N PRO A 134 15.51 -20.65 -17.96
CA PRO A 134 16.41 -21.48 -17.15
C PRO A 134 16.24 -21.28 -15.64
N LYS A 135 15.87 -20.07 -15.22
CA LYS A 135 15.72 -19.72 -13.81
C LYS A 135 14.77 -18.53 -13.65
N LEU A 136 13.59 -18.78 -13.11
CA LEU A 136 12.65 -17.74 -12.70
C LEU A 136 12.84 -17.42 -11.21
N HIS A 137 12.77 -16.14 -10.87
CA HIS A 137 12.84 -15.65 -9.49
C HIS A 137 11.44 -15.33 -8.92
N SER A 138 10.58 -14.66 -9.69
CA SER A 138 9.22 -14.34 -9.27
C SER A 138 8.21 -14.51 -10.40
N PHE A 139 7.01 -14.97 -10.03
CA PHE A 139 5.83 -15.08 -10.86
C PHE A 139 4.65 -14.44 -10.13
N VAL A 140 4.17 -13.32 -10.65
CA VAL A 140 3.04 -12.57 -10.11
C VAL A 140 1.82 -12.83 -10.98
N PHE A 141 0.75 -13.34 -10.39
CA PHE A 141 -0.51 -13.62 -11.08
C PHE A 141 -1.59 -12.67 -10.58
N LYS A 142 -1.94 -11.66 -11.39
CA LYS A 142 -2.90 -10.60 -11.08
C LYS A 142 -4.06 -10.63 -12.07
N VAL A 143 -4.88 -11.67 -11.98
CA VAL A 143 -6.03 -11.92 -12.85
C VAL A 143 -7.23 -12.24 -11.98
N PHE A 144 -8.42 -11.76 -12.34
CA PHE A 144 -9.69 -12.05 -11.65
C PHE A 144 -10.27 -13.42 -12.04
N GLU A 145 -9.39 -14.39 -12.23
CA GLU A 145 -9.71 -15.80 -12.50
C GLU A 145 -8.79 -16.63 -11.60
N PRO A 146 -9.22 -17.79 -11.08
CA PRO A 146 -8.33 -18.69 -10.37
C PRO A 146 -7.13 -19.08 -11.24
N ILE A 147 -5.93 -19.05 -10.66
CA ILE A 147 -4.73 -19.53 -11.37
C ILE A 147 -4.92 -21.00 -11.76
N PRO A 148 -4.76 -21.36 -13.05
CA PRO A 148 -4.89 -22.75 -13.46
C PRO A 148 -3.89 -23.65 -12.77
N SER A 149 -4.35 -24.80 -12.25
CA SER A 149 -3.52 -25.76 -11.51
C SER A 149 -2.28 -26.21 -12.30
N PHE A 150 -2.39 -26.36 -13.62
CA PHE A 150 -1.26 -26.72 -14.47
C PHE A 150 -0.17 -25.64 -14.51
N LEU A 151 -0.49 -24.35 -14.37
CA LEU A 151 0.54 -23.30 -14.28
C LEU A 151 1.31 -23.42 -12.96
N VAL A 152 0.61 -23.69 -11.86
CA VAL A 152 1.22 -23.94 -10.55
C VAL A 152 2.17 -25.13 -10.64
N HIS A 153 1.71 -26.26 -11.19
CA HIS A 153 2.56 -27.45 -11.36
C HIS A 153 3.77 -27.21 -12.28
N GLN A 154 3.64 -26.38 -13.31
CA GLN A 154 4.76 -26.02 -14.19
C GLN A 154 5.79 -25.17 -13.46
N LEU A 155 5.34 -24.21 -12.63
CA LEU A 155 6.22 -23.42 -11.78
C LEU A 155 6.96 -24.31 -10.77
N ASP A 156 6.24 -25.18 -10.05
CA ASP A 156 6.85 -26.09 -9.08
C ASP A 156 7.87 -27.04 -9.77
N ARG A 157 7.58 -27.49 -11.00
CA ARG A 157 8.45 -28.40 -11.77
C ARG A 157 9.71 -27.74 -12.31
N TYR A 158 9.57 -26.59 -13.00
CA TYR A 158 10.68 -25.96 -13.72
C TYR A 158 11.41 -24.91 -12.89
N HIS A 159 10.73 -24.33 -11.89
CA HIS A 159 11.23 -23.21 -11.09
C HIS A 159 10.97 -23.42 -9.59
N PRO A 160 11.42 -24.53 -8.96
CA PRO A 160 11.06 -24.87 -7.57
C PRO A 160 11.46 -23.85 -6.51
N THR A 161 12.32 -22.87 -6.85
CA THR A 161 12.75 -21.80 -5.96
C THR A 161 12.09 -20.44 -6.25
N ALA A 162 11.24 -20.35 -7.28
CA ALA A 162 10.58 -19.09 -7.63
C ALA A 162 9.53 -18.69 -6.59
N ARG A 163 9.33 -17.39 -6.41
CA ARG A 163 8.26 -16.83 -5.59
C ARG A 163 6.99 -16.72 -6.42
N LEU A 164 5.92 -17.37 -6.01
CA LEU A 164 4.58 -17.22 -6.58
C LEU A 164 3.77 -16.25 -5.70
N GLU A 165 3.26 -15.20 -6.33
CA GLU A 165 2.41 -14.19 -5.70
C GLU A 165 1.07 -14.15 -6.42
N ILE A 166 -0.02 -14.42 -5.69
CA ILE A 166 -1.37 -14.39 -6.24
C ILE A 166 -2.06 -13.11 -5.78
N HIS A 167 -2.51 -12.31 -6.73
CA HIS A 167 -3.31 -11.12 -6.49
C HIS A 167 -4.73 -11.33 -6.98
N ASN A 168 -5.69 -10.77 -6.25
CA ASN A 168 -7.11 -10.86 -6.56
C ASN A 168 -7.57 -12.33 -6.62
N TRP A 169 -7.06 -13.14 -5.69
CA TRP A 169 -7.47 -14.53 -5.57
C TRP A 169 -8.97 -14.56 -5.36
N THR A 170 -9.62 -15.35 -6.20
CA THR A 170 -11.03 -15.68 -6.11
C THR A 170 -11.19 -17.16 -6.43
N ARG A 171 -12.39 -17.67 -6.22
CA ARG A 171 -12.79 -19.05 -6.53
C ARG A 171 -13.69 -19.05 -7.76
N HIS A 172 -13.61 -20.09 -8.57
CA HIS A 172 -14.36 -20.16 -9.84
C HIS A 172 -15.87 -20.16 -9.65
N SER A 173 -16.36 -20.69 -8.53
CA SER A 173 -17.75 -20.60 -8.14
C SER A 173 -17.89 -20.66 -6.62
N ASP A 174 -18.95 -20.03 -6.13
CA ASP A 174 -19.31 -20.04 -4.71
C ASP A 174 -19.69 -21.46 -4.24
N ASP A 175 -20.26 -22.27 -5.14
CA ASP A 175 -20.89 -23.57 -4.90
C ASP A 175 -19.99 -24.80 -5.08
N ARG A 176 -18.78 -24.66 -5.63
CA ARG A 176 -17.89 -25.81 -5.87
C ARG A 176 -17.62 -26.54 -4.55
N ASP A 177 -17.57 -27.86 -4.58
CA ASP A 177 -17.18 -28.66 -3.43
C ASP A 177 -15.69 -28.45 -3.09
N HIS A 178 -15.22 -29.09 -2.02
CA HIS A 178 -13.83 -29.04 -1.56
C HIS A 178 -12.80 -29.61 -2.57
N THR A 179 -13.19 -30.01 -3.79
CA THR A 179 -12.30 -30.67 -4.76
C THR A 179 -11.68 -29.74 -5.81
N ASP A 180 -11.88 -28.42 -5.72
CA ASP A 180 -11.33 -27.47 -6.70
C ASP A 180 -9.82 -27.65 -6.92
N HIS A 181 -9.45 -28.02 -8.15
CA HIS A 181 -8.07 -28.37 -8.47
C HIS A 181 -7.10 -27.19 -8.40
N CYS A 182 -7.56 -25.97 -8.67
CA CYS A 182 -6.72 -24.77 -8.60
C CYS A 182 -6.39 -24.46 -7.14
N GLU A 183 -7.40 -24.54 -6.27
CA GLU A 183 -7.24 -24.40 -4.83
C GLU A 183 -6.31 -25.47 -4.23
N ILE A 184 -6.51 -26.75 -4.59
CA ILE A 184 -5.66 -27.87 -4.14
C ILE A 184 -4.22 -27.72 -4.63
N ALA A 185 -4.01 -27.22 -5.85
CA ALA A 185 -2.66 -26.98 -6.36
C ALA A 185 -1.96 -25.87 -5.58
N LEU A 186 -2.65 -24.75 -5.31
CA LEU A 186 -2.11 -23.66 -4.50
C LEU A 186 -1.77 -24.08 -3.08
N SER A 187 -2.64 -24.87 -2.44
CA SER A 187 -2.43 -25.33 -1.06
C SER A 187 -1.22 -26.26 -0.90
N LYS A 188 -0.70 -26.83 -2.00
CA LYS A 188 0.48 -27.71 -2.00
C LYS A 188 1.72 -27.07 -2.62
N SER A 189 1.61 -25.88 -3.20
CA SER A 189 2.71 -25.26 -3.92
C SER A 189 3.83 -24.84 -2.98
N LEU A 190 5.05 -25.26 -3.27
CA LEU A 190 6.26 -24.82 -2.56
C LEU A 190 6.64 -23.38 -2.94
N ASN A 191 6.13 -22.90 -4.06
CA ASN A 191 6.44 -21.61 -4.61
C ASN A 191 5.57 -20.49 -4.02
N LEU A 192 4.37 -20.79 -3.50
CA LEU A 192 3.43 -19.78 -3.00
C LEU A 192 4.02 -19.01 -1.81
N ARG A 193 4.23 -17.70 -1.98
CA ARG A 193 4.75 -16.77 -0.95
C ARG A 193 3.74 -15.73 -0.50
N SER A 194 2.86 -15.29 -1.39
CA SER A 194 1.85 -14.29 -1.08
C SER A 194 0.51 -14.63 -1.73
N ILE A 195 -0.57 -14.40 -0.99
CA ILE A 195 -1.93 -14.47 -1.50
C ILE A 195 -2.72 -13.23 -1.05
N HIS A 196 -3.29 -12.53 -2.03
CA HIS A 196 -4.23 -11.45 -1.80
C HIS A 196 -5.62 -11.89 -2.26
N ALA A 197 -6.48 -12.20 -1.29
CA ALA A 197 -7.85 -12.63 -1.52
C ALA A 197 -8.80 -11.44 -1.48
N ASP A 198 -9.61 -11.30 -2.53
CA ASP A 198 -10.75 -10.39 -2.55
C ASP A 198 -12.00 -11.25 -2.32
N LEU A 199 -12.57 -11.16 -1.12
CA LEU A 199 -13.74 -11.90 -0.68
C LEU A 199 -14.95 -10.96 -0.69
N TRP A 200 -15.91 -11.24 -1.56
CA TRP A 200 -17.26 -10.66 -1.46
C TRP A 200 -18.16 -11.68 -0.77
N ALA A 201 -19.18 -11.30 -0.01
CA ALA A 201 -20.15 -12.28 0.48
C ALA A 201 -21.11 -12.70 -0.66
N SER A 202 -21.56 -13.95 -0.70
CA SER A 202 -22.73 -14.32 -1.52
C SER A 202 -23.95 -14.28 -0.61
N GLU A 203 -24.99 -13.52 -0.97
CA GLU A 203 -26.25 -13.48 -0.20
C GLU A 203 -27.10 -14.76 -0.42
N TYR A 204 -26.78 -15.52 -1.47
CA TYR A 204 -27.66 -16.58 -1.99
C TYR A 204 -27.17 -18.01 -1.76
N ASP A 205 -25.89 -18.23 -1.46
CA ASP A 205 -25.31 -19.57 -1.27
C ASP A 205 -24.33 -19.63 -0.08
N VAL A 206 -23.92 -20.85 0.29
CA VAL A 206 -22.85 -21.10 1.25
C VAL A 206 -21.53 -20.59 0.68
N ASP A 207 -21.01 -19.51 1.24
CA ASP A 207 -19.71 -18.98 0.84
C ASP A 207 -18.56 -19.88 1.32
N LEU A 208 -18.01 -20.67 0.40
CA LEU A 208 -16.89 -21.57 0.66
C LEU A 208 -15.52 -20.95 0.37
N ARG A 209 -15.43 -19.66 0.00
CA ARG A 209 -14.15 -19.02 -0.33
C ARG A 209 -13.26 -18.83 0.89
N MET A 210 -13.83 -18.44 2.03
CA MET A 210 -13.07 -18.35 3.27
C MET A 210 -12.56 -19.73 3.73
N PRO A 211 -13.40 -20.78 3.83
CA PRO A 211 -12.91 -22.15 4.07
C PRO A 211 -11.80 -22.59 3.11
N ALA A 212 -11.94 -22.30 1.82
CA ALA A 212 -10.94 -22.59 0.79
C ALA A 212 -9.60 -21.85 1.03
N LEU A 213 -9.67 -20.55 1.33
CA LEU A 213 -8.50 -19.75 1.66
C LEU A 213 -7.79 -20.28 2.92
N MET A 214 -8.57 -20.63 3.95
CA MET A 214 -8.04 -21.22 5.18
C MET A 214 -7.31 -22.55 4.92
N ARG A 215 -7.81 -23.37 3.99
CA ARG A 215 -7.10 -24.57 3.52
C ARG A 215 -5.77 -24.21 2.86
N ILE A 216 -5.75 -23.26 1.92
CA ILE A 216 -4.51 -22.83 1.26
C ILE A 216 -3.50 -22.36 2.31
N MET A 217 -3.93 -21.50 3.25
CA MET A 217 -3.07 -20.97 4.30
C MET A 217 -2.49 -22.05 5.21
N SER A 218 -3.32 -23.03 5.59
CA SER A 218 -2.90 -24.09 6.51
C SER A 218 -1.93 -25.09 5.87
N LEU A 219 -2.02 -25.28 4.55
CA LEU A 219 -1.27 -26.32 3.85
C LEU A 219 -0.07 -25.80 3.05
N ALA A 220 -0.12 -24.55 2.58
CA ALA A 220 0.97 -23.97 1.78
C ALA A 220 2.21 -23.75 2.67
N PRO A 221 3.29 -24.52 2.50
CA PRO A 221 4.36 -24.59 3.50
C PRO A 221 5.23 -23.32 3.58
N ASN A 222 5.08 -22.46 2.59
CA ASN A 222 6.00 -21.39 2.27
C ASN A 222 5.31 -20.01 2.20
N LEU A 223 4.02 -19.95 2.54
CA LEU A 223 3.22 -18.74 2.53
C LEU A 223 3.68 -17.78 3.64
N GLU A 224 4.11 -16.59 3.25
CA GLU A 224 4.66 -15.58 4.16
C GLU A 224 3.73 -14.37 4.32
N GLN A 225 2.93 -14.08 3.30
CA GLN A 225 2.12 -12.86 3.22
C GLN A 225 0.66 -13.20 2.88
N LEU A 226 -0.24 -12.57 3.63
CA LEU A 226 -1.67 -12.69 3.45
C LEU A 226 -2.29 -11.30 3.41
N LYS A 227 -3.11 -11.07 2.38
CA LYS A 227 -4.00 -9.92 2.33
C LYS A 227 -5.42 -10.43 2.11
N ILE A 228 -6.36 -10.00 2.93
CA ILE A 228 -7.79 -10.28 2.76
C ILE A 228 -8.49 -8.95 2.63
N ARG A 229 -9.26 -8.79 1.57
CA ARG A 229 -10.19 -7.68 1.40
C ARG A 229 -11.61 -8.23 1.38
N GLY A 230 -12.37 -7.90 2.41
CA GLY A 230 -13.78 -8.21 2.53
C GLY A 230 -14.62 -7.06 2.01
N GLU A 231 -15.51 -7.35 1.06
CA GLU A 231 -16.62 -6.45 0.73
C GLU A 231 -17.91 -6.98 1.34
N LYS A 232 -18.49 -6.20 2.25
CA LYS A 232 -19.88 -6.42 2.64
C LYS A 232 -20.74 -6.14 1.43
N VAL A 233 -21.44 -7.16 0.95
CA VAL A 233 -22.59 -6.92 0.09
C VAL A 233 -23.57 -6.08 0.91
N SER A 234 -23.86 -4.89 0.41
CA SER A 234 -24.89 -4.05 1.01
C SER A 234 -26.21 -4.79 0.85
N ASN A 235 -26.79 -5.26 1.96
CA ASN A 235 -28.10 -5.91 2.08
C ASN A 235 -28.97 -5.67 0.84
N SER A 236 -28.83 -6.51 -0.18
CA SER A 236 -29.64 -6.36 -1.37
C SER A 236 -31.00 -6.94 -1.03
N ALA A 237 -32.05 -6.14 -1.15
CA ALA A 237 -33.38 -6.45 -0.65
C ALA A 237 -34.14 -7.51 -1.49
N PHE A 238 -33.43 -8.40 -2.19
CA PHE A 238 -34.02 -9.38 -3.10
C PHE A 238 -33.81 -10.81 -2.60
N PRO A 239 -34.63 -11.31 -1.67
CA PRO A 239 -34.59 -12.70 -1.23
C PRO A 239 -35.28 -13.58 -2.28
N LEU A 240 -34.59 -13.91 -3.37
CA LEU A 240 -35.12 -14.86 -4.37
C LEU A 240 -34.87 -16.34 -3.97
N PHE A 241 -33.98 -16.60 -3.00
CA PHE A 241 -33.65 -17.95 -2.54
C PHE A 241 -33.65 -18.05 -1.01
N ALA A 242 -34.00 -19.23 -0.49
CA ALA A 242 -33.90 -19.51 0.94
C ALA A 242 -32.42 -19.56 1.34
N ALA A 243 -32.05 -18.76 2.34
CA ALA A 243 -30.67 -18.76 2.84
C ALA A 243 -30.31 -20.15 3.40
N PRO A 244 -29.11 -20.68 3.10
CA PRO A 244 -28.69 -21.98 3.62
C PRO A 244 -28.65 -21.98 5.14
N SER A 245 -29.02 -23.12 5.75
CA SER A 245 -29.08 -23.24 7.21
C SER A 245 -27.69 -23.11 7.83
N PRO A 246 -27.56 -22.65 9.10
CA PRO A 246 -26.27 -22.63 9.79
C PRO A 246 -25.58 -24.00 9.85
N GLU A 247 -26.36 -25.08 9.96
CA GLU A 247 -25.87 -26.47 9.97
C GLU A 247 -25.29 -26.84 8.60
N GLU A 248 -25.99 -26.55 7.51
CA GLU A 248 -25.49 -26.81 6.15
C GLU A 248 -24.20 -26.03 5.85
N LYS A 249 -24.13 -24.76 6.29
CA LYS A 249 -22.91 -23.95 6.20
C LYS A 249 -21.76 -24.58 6.98
N HIS A 250 -22.03 -25.06 8.18
CA HIS A 250 -21.03 -25.71 9.03
C HIS A 250 -20.53 -27.02 8.41
N ASP A 251 -21.43 -27.89 7.95
CA ASP A 251 -21.10 -29.19 7.38
C ASP A 251 -20.29 -29.06 6.09
N ARG A 252 -20.64 -28.12 5.21
CA ARG A 252 -19.86 -27.87 3.99
C ARG A 252 -18.49 -27.25 4.31
N ALA A 253 -18.41 -26.31 5.25
CA ALA A 253 -17.14 -25.72 5.66
C ALA A 253 -16.21 -26.75 6.35
N ALA A 254 -16.78 -27.72 7.09
CA ALA A 254 -16.02 -28.78 7.74
C ALA A 254 -15.21 -29.63 6.75
N GLN A 255 -15.63 -29.74 5.49
CA GLN A 255 -14.91 -30.48 4.43
C GLN A 255 -13.56 -29.84 4.06
N PHE A 256 -13.33 -28.58 4.44
CA PHE A 256 -12.07 -27.86 4.22
C PHE A 256 -11.16 -27.89 5.45
N MET A 257 -11.71 -28.30 6.60
CA MET A 257 -10.96 -28.38 7.84
C MET A 257 -10.12 -29.64 7.83
N PHE A 258 -8.86 -29.50 8.23
CA PHE A 258 -8.00 -30.65 8.46
C PHE A 258 -7.61 -30.65 9.92
N ASP A 259 -8.12 -31.63 10.66
CA ASP A 259 -7.78 -31.82 12.06
C ASP A 259 -6.26 -32.00 12.20
N ASN A 260 -5.66 -31.33 13.18
CA ASN A 260 -4.25 -31.46 13.57
C ASN A 260 -3.19 -30.90 12.61
N HIS A 261 -3.54 -30.00 11.68
CA HIS A 261 -2.50 -29.33 10.90
C HIS A 261 -1.73 -28.30 11.73
N PRO A 262 -0.39 -28.21 11.53
CA PRO A 262 0.39 -27.16 12.17
C PRO A 262 -0.13 -25.81 11.69
N LYS A 263 -0.24 -24.87 12.64
CA LYS A 263 -0.59 -23.49 12.31
C LYS A 263 0.47 -22.91 11.37
N SER A 264 0.01 -22.17 10.36
CA SER A 264 0.85 -21.50 9.38
C SER A 264 1.67 -20.38 10.02
N THR A 265 2.90 -20.19 9.53
CA THR A 265 3.88 -19.21 10.06
C THR A 265 3.92 -17.94 9.21
N ILE A 266 2.76 -17.33 9.02
CA ILE A 266 2.60 -16.13 8.20
C ILE A 266 3.27 -14.94 8.89
N LYS A 267 4.07 -14.17 8.15
CA LYS A 267 4.84 -13.02 8.67
C LYS A 267 4.09 -11.70 8.53
N SER A 268 3.30 -11.55 7.46
CA SER A 268 2.57 -10.31 7.18
C SER A 268 1.10 -10.58 6.92
N ILE A 269 0.24 -9.93 7.68
CA ILE A 269 -1.22 -10.04 7.55
C ILE A 269 -1.79 -8.65 7.33
N LYS A 270 -2.60 -8.50 6.28
CA LYS A 270 -3.37 -7.30 5.99
C LYS A 270 -4.84 -7.64 5.84
N LEU A 271 -5.66 -7.18 6.78
CA LEU A 271 -7.10 -7.38 6.79
C LEU A 271 -7.76 -6.04 6.47
N LEU A 272 -8.60 -6.04 5.43
CA LEU A 272 -9.37 -4.87 4.99
C LEU A 272 -10.85 -5.25 5.01
N GLY A 273 -11.65 -4.66 5.89
CA GLY A 273 -13.09 -4.90 5.95
C GLY A 273 -13.54 -5.59 7.24
N ASP A 274 -13.91 -6.87 7.14
CA ASP A 274 -14.54 -7.67 8.20
C ASP A 274 -13.56 -8.32 9.18
N ASP A 275 -14.09 -8.83 10.32
CA ASP A 275 -13.33 -9.57 11.34
C ASP A 275 -12.88 -10.93 10.84
N TYR A 276 -11.70 -10.94 10.21
CA TYR A 276 -11.02 -12.16 9.80
C TYR A 276 -10.05 -12.68 10.85
N LEU A 277 -9.58 -11.86 11.79
CA LEU A 277 -8.50 -12.25 12.69
C LEU A 277 -8.95 -13.36 13.65
N THR A 278 -10.20 -13.31 14.13
CA THR A 278 -10.81 -14.39 14.92
C THR A 278 -10.86 -15.71 14.15
N VAL A 279 -11.16 -15.65 12.84
CA VAL A 279 -11.19 -16.82 11.96
C VAL A 279 -9.77 -17.36 11.75
N LEU A 280 -8.81 -16.47 11.51
CA LEU A 280 -7.41 -16.82 11.26
C LEU A 280 -6.73 -17.50 12.46
N ASN A 281 -7.15 -17.23 13.70
CA ASN A 281 -6.56 -17.85 14.90
C ASN A 281 -6.57 -19.39 14.88
N ARG A 282 -7.47 -19.99 14.09
CA ARG A 282 -7.55 -21.46 13.93
C ARG A 282 -6.41 -22.03 13.08
N SER A 283 -5.88 -21.26 12.14
CA SER A 283 -4.93 -21.73 11.12
C SER A 283 -3.61 -20.97 11.09
N VAL A 284 -3.48 -19.88 11.84
CA VAL A 284 -2.29 -19.02 11.84
C VAL A 284 -1.69 -18.97 13.24
N ASP A 285 -0.37 -19.11 13.31
CA ASP A 285 0.41 -18.88 14.53
C ASP A 285 0.85 -17.42 14.55
N PHE A 286 0.13 -16.60 15.32
CA PHE A 286 0.39 -15.17 15.42
C PHE A 286 1.75 -14.83 16.05
N SER A 287 2.42 -15.77 16.71
CA SER A 287 3.74 -15.53 17.30
C SER A 287 4.82 -15.27 16.23
N PHE A 288 4.55 -15.66 14.98
CA PHE A 288 5.42 -15.41 13.83
C PHE A 288 5.11 -14.13 13.06
N VAL A 289 4.00 -13.44 13.36
CA VAL A 289 3.59 -12.24 12.64
C VAL A 289 4.52 -11.07 13.00
N GLU A 290 5.10 -10.47 11.97
CA GLU A 290 5.99 -9.31 12.06
C GLU A 290 5.29 -8.01 11.66
N SER A 291 4.28 -8.11 10.78
CA SER A 291 3.50 -6.98 10.29
C SER A 291 2.00 -7.31 10.29
N LEU A 292 1.22 -6.46 10.96
CA LEU A 292 -0.22 -6.57 11.07
C LEU A 292 -0.87 -5.25 10.67
N HIS A 293 -1.75 -5.31 9.68
CA HIS A 293 -2.59 -4.19 9.27
C HIS A 293 -4.05 -4.61 9.40
N ILE A 294 -4.79 -3.89 10.23
CA ILE A 294 -6.22 -4.11 10.48
C ILE A 294 -6.94 -2.84 10.06
N ASP A 295 -7.75 -2.94 9.02
CA ASP A 295 -8.78 -1.98 8.68
C ASP A 295 -10.12 -2.67 8.99
N GLU A 296 -10.67 -2.34 10.16
CA GLU A 296 -11.86 -3.00 10.71
C GLU A 296 -12.98 -1.99 10.89
N ARG A 297 -14.15 -2.35 10.35
CA ARG A 297 -15.36 -1.52 10.46
C ARG A 297 -16.18 -1.88 11.71
N GLN A 298 -16.03 -3.09 12.25
CA GLN A 298 -16.88 -3.57 13.34
C GLN A 298 -16.11 -4.43 14.36
N ARG A 299 -16.40 -4.27 15.66
CA ARG A 299 -15.99 -5.20 16.73
C ARG A 299 -14.48 -5.40 16.95
N LEU A 300 -13.63 -4.43 16.60
CA LEU A 300 -12.18 -4.47 16.85
C LEU A 300 -11.77 -5.00 18.25
N TRP A 301 -12.55 -4.75 19.30
CA TRP A 301 -12.26 -5.27 20.64
C TRP A 301 -12.33 -6.81 20.75
N GLU A 302 -13.25 -7.47 20.03
CA GLU A 302 -13.33 -8.94 19.95
C GLU A 302 -12.10 -9.49 19.20
N VAL A 303 -11.65 -8.76 18.18
CA VAL A 303 -10.48 -9.08 17.35
C VAL A 303 -9.16 -8.96 18.12
N LEU A 304 -9.07 -8.02 19.05
CA LEU A 304 -7.85 -7.80 19.84
C LEU A 304 -7.78 -8.69 21.09
N ASP A 305 -8.92 -9.25 21.53
CA ASP A 305 -9.03 -10.18 22.66
C ASP A 305 -9.08 -11.66 22.19
N ILE A 306 -8.30 -11.98 21.16
CA ILE A 306 -8.25 -13.35 20.64
C ILE A 306 -7.56 -14.24 21.67
N GLY A 307 -8.41 -14.97 22.41
CA GLY A 307 -8.06 -15.79 23.57
C GLY A 307 -6.72 -16.51 23.49
N GLY A 308 -5.70 -15.89 24.06
CA GLY A 308 -4.36 -16.46 24.24
C GLY A 308 -3.43 -16.37 23.03
N ALA A 309 -3.81 -15.69 21.93
CA ALA A 309 -2.87 -15.41 20.84
C ALA A 309 -1.76 -14.46 21.30
N THR A 310 -0.50 -14.80 21.01
CA THR A 310 0.65 -13.94 21.28
C THR A 310 1.21 -13.38 19.97
N PHE A 311 1.67 -12.13 20.01
CA PHE A 311 2.27 -11.43 18.87
C PHE A 311 3.75 -11.13 19.15
N ASP A 312 4.51 -12.18 19.47
CA ASP A 312 5.89 -12.09 19.98
C ASP A 312 6.88 -11.41 19.03
N ARG A 313 6.65 -11.50 17.71
CA ARG A 313 7.54 -10.93 16.69
C ARG A 313 6.98 -9.67 16.03
N LEU A 314 5.83 -9.18 16.50
CA LEU A 314 5.17 -8.05 15.87
C LEU A 314 6.04 -6.79 16.02
N ARG A 315 6.36 -6.18 14.88
CA ARG A 315 7.16 -4.95 14.79
C ARG A 315 6.39 -3.82 14.15
N ASN A 316 5.50 -4.13 13.21
CA ASN A 316 4.75 -3.16 12.45
C ASN A 316 3.26 -3.38 12.67
N LEU A 317 2.59 -2.36 13.20
CA LEU A 317 1.16 -2.39 13.45
C LEU A 317 0.49 -1.18 12.84
N THR A 318 -0.53 -1.43 12.02
CA THR A 318 -1.46 -0.42 11.53
C THR A 318 -2.87 -0.79 11.95
N ILE A 319 -3.57 0.12 12.61
CA ILE A 319 -4.99 -0.03 12.99
C ILE A 319 -5.76 1.13 12.38
N GLU A 320 -6.69 0.83 11.48
CA GLU A 320 -7.68 1.75 10.95
C GLU A 320 -9.05 1.33 11.51
N TYR A 321 -9.69 2.22 12.27
CA TYR A 321 -10.97 1.92 12.90
C TYR A 321 -12.04 2.93 12.53
N HIS A 322 -13.00 2.47 11.73
CA HIS A 322 -14.15 3.25 11.30
C HIS A 322 -15.28 3.14 12.33
N LYS A 323 -15.43 4.16 13.19
CA LYS A 323 -16.47 4.16 14.24
C LYS A 323 -17.89 4.08 13.65
N PRO A 324 -18.70 3.07 14.04
CA PRO A 324 -20.12 3.08 13.81
C PRO A 324 -20.78 4.21 14.63
N SER A 325 -21.63 5.02 14.01
CA SER A 325 -22.35 6.11 14.67
C SER A 325 -23.05 5.63 15.95
N GLY A 326 -22.78 6.29 17.08
CA GLY A 326 -23.55 6.12 18.33
C GLY A 326 -23.07 5.05 19.33
N ARG A 327 -21.89 4.42 19.14
CA ARG A 327 -21.31 3.50 20.14
C ARG A 327 -20.26 4.18 21.02
N SER A 328 -20.17 3.74 22.28
CA SER A 328 -19.19 4.21 23.28
C SER A 328 -17.80 3.61 23.01
N ASP A 329 -16.78 4.47 22.97
CA ASP A 329 -15.42 4.11 22.57
C ASP A 329 -14.62 3.41 23.69
N ALA A 330 -15.04 3.54 24.96
CA ALA A 330 -14.19 3.20 26.11
C ALA A 330 -13.69 1.74 26.12
N ARG A 331 -14.54 0.79 25.72
CA ARG A 331 -14.13 -0.63 25.62
C ARG A 331 -13.11 -0.84 24.52
N ILE A 332 -13.30 -0.19 23.36
CA ILE A 332 -12.43 -0.32 22.19
C ILE A 332 -11.05 0.24 22.51
N ILE A 333 -11.01 1.44 23.09
CA ILE A 333 -9.78 2.11 23.53
C ILE A 333 -9.05 1.22 24.53
N SER A 334 -9.76 0.72 25.55
CA SER A 334 -9.17 -0.18 26.54
C SER A 334 -8.60 -1.46 25.92
N SER A 335 -9.25 -2.04 24.92
CA SER A 335 -8.76 -3.21 24.21
C SER A 335 -7.52 -2.89 23.37
N ILE A 336 -7.51 -1.77 22.65
CA ILE A 336 -6.34 -1.30 21.89
C ILE A 336 -5.17 -1.04 22.83
N ASP A 337 -5.37 -0.31 23.92
CA ASP A 337 -4.32 -0.05 24.92
C ASP A 337 -3.77 -1.34 25.52
N SER A 338 -4.65 -2.28 25.88
CA SER A 338 -4.24 -3.56 26.45
C SER A 338 -3.45 -4.41 25.44
N PHE A 339 -3.86 -4.39 24.17
CA PHE A 339 -3.18 -5.08 23.09
C PHE A 339 -1.80 -4.48 22.78
N LEU A 340 -1.70 -3.15 22.67
CA LEU A 340 -0.42 -2.48 22.44
C LEU A 340 0.58 -2.80 23.57
N LEU A 341 0.11 -2.79 24.81
CA LEU A 341 0.96 -3.07 25.98
C LEU A 341 1.28 -4.56 26.16
N SER A 342 0.55 -5.47 25.50
CA SER A 342 0.88 -6.90 25.46
C SER A 342 1.86 -7.25 24.34
N CYS A 343 1.97 -6.40 23.31
CA CYS A 343 2.95 -6.55 22.25
C CYS A 343 4.37 -6.26 22.75
N ARG A 344 5.37 -6.88 22.11
CA ARG A 344 6.75 -6.43 22.29
C ARG A 344 6.94 -5.02 21.72
N HIS A 345 8.08 -4.42 22.05
CA HIS A 345 8.48 -3.10 21.57
C HIS A 345 8.39 -3.00 20.04
N LEU A 346 7.44 -2.18 19.56
CA LEU A 346 7.12 -2.00 18.13
C LEU A 346 8.14 -1.07 17.46
N GLU A 347 8.45 -1.32 16.20
CA GLU A 347 9.26 -0.41 15.36
C GLU A 347 8.40 0.60 14.59
N SER A 348 7.17 0.22 14.25
CA SER A 348 6.21 1.05 13.51
C SER A 348 4.82 0.92 14.10
N LEU A 349 4.23 2.04 14.49
CA LEU A 349 2.84 2.13 14.94
C LEU A 349 2.08 3.19 14.13
N GLU A 350 0.99 2.79 13.49
CA GLU A 350 0.08 3.68 12.79
C GLU A 350 -1.34 3.44 13.30
N ILE A 351 -1.99 4.47 13.84
CA ILE A 351 -3.38 4.42 14.28
C ILE A 351 -4.13 5.50 13.52
N VAL A 352 -5.15 5.07 12.80
CA VAL A 352 -5.91 5.88 11.88
C VAL A 352 -7.36 5.95 12.33
N GLU A 353 -7.88 7.18 12.34
CA GLU A 353 -9.27 7.55 12.60
C GLU A 353 -9.68 7.70 14.08
N SER A 354 -11.00 7.68 14.32
CA SER A 354 -11.73 8.12 15.51
C SER A 354 -11.34 7.48 16.86
N THR A 355 -10.40 6.54 16.87
CA THR A 355 -9.82 5.98 18.10
C THR A 355 -8.60 6.75 18.58
N ALA A 356 -7.84 7.39 17.68
CA ALA A 356 -6.54 7.98 18.01
C ALA A 356 -6.61 9.06 19.11
N HIS A 357 -7.66 9.90 19.12
CA HIS A 357 -7.77 11.00 20.08
C HIS A 357 -8.10 10.56 21.51
N ASN A 358 -8.62 9.35 21.70
CA ASN A 358 -9.01 8.85 23.01
C ASN A 358 -8.00 7.86 23.61
N LEU A 359 -6.96 7.48 22.85
CA LEU A 359 -5.89 6.63 23.36
C LEU A 359 -5.01 7.42 24.33
N ASP A 360 -4.54 6.75 25.38
CA ASP A 360 -3.48 7.29 26.24
C ASP A 360 -2.14 7.20 25.51
N CYS A 361 -1.93 8.12 24.57
CA CYS A 361 -0.75 8.18 23.73
C CYS A 361 0.53 8.28 24.58
N ARG A 362 0.48 8.92 25.76
CA ARG A 362 1.65 9.02 26.65
C ARG A 362 2.07 7.66 27.17
N LYS A 363 1.12 6.82 27.57
CA LYS A 363 1.40 5.45 28.03
C LYS A 363 2.00 4.60 26.92
N ILE A 364 1.42 4.67 25.72
CA ILE A 364 1.90 3.95 24.52
C ILE A 364 3.31 4.41 24.14
N ILE A 365 3.53 5.73 24.04
CA ILE A 365 4.82 6.35 23.72
C ILE A 365 5.88 5.98 24.76
N LYS A 366 5.55 6.01 26.05
CA LYS A 366 6.49 5.64 27.11
C LYS A 366 6.90 4.16 27.01
N TYR A 367 5.98 3.29 26.63
CA TYR A 367 6.23 1.85 26.55
C TYR A 367 7.02 1.47 25.28
N HIS A 368 6.62 1.95 24.10
CA HIS A 368 7.26 1.59 22.83
C HIS A 368 8.34 2.58 22.36
N GLY A 369 8.44 3.76 22.96
CA GLY A 369 9.17 4.89 22.38
C GLY A 369 10.61 4.60 21.98
N THR A 370 11.35 3.87 22.81
CA THR A 370 12.77 3.54 22.54
C THR A 370 13.01 2.64 21.33
N SER A 371 11.99 1.97 20.80
CA SER A 371 12.09 1.14 19.59
C SER A 371 11.39 1.74 18.37
N LEU A 372 10.53 2.74 18.58
CA LEU A 372 9.72 3.32 17.51
C LEU A 372 10.57 4.15 16.55
N LYS A 373 10.59 3.71 15.29
CA LYS A 373 11.13 4.45 14.14
C LYS A 373 10.04 5.16 13.36
N ARG A 374 8.81 4.62 13.39
CA ARG A 374 7.62 5.22 12.77
C ARG A 374 6.49 5.33 13.77
N LEU A 375 5.91 6.52 13.89
CA LEU A 375 4.70 6.77 14.67
C LEU A 375 3.77 7.71 13.92
N ALA A 376 2.61 7.20 13.54
CA ALA A 376 1.57 7.96 12.86
C ALA A 376 0.26 7.88 13.65
N LEU A 377 -0.22 9.01 14.15
CA LEU A 377 -1.46 9.11 14.91
C LEU A 377 -2.39 10.08 14.19
N PHE A 378 -3.37 9.52 13.49
CA PHE A 378 -4.33 10.27 12.70
C PHE A 378 -5.71 10.20 13.33
N ASP A 379 -6.34 11.34 13.52
CA ASP A 379 -7.66 11.49 14.10
C ASP A 379 -8.60 12.01 13.03
N ASN A 380 -9.75 11.35 12.91
CA ASN A 380 -10.77 11.65 11.91
C ASN A 380 -12.02 12.23 12.58
N THR A 381 -11.86 13.04 13.63
CA THR A 381 -12.96 13.80 14.23
C THR A 381 -13.46 14.86 13.25
N ASN A 382 -14.15 14.40 12.21
CA ASN A 382 -15.05 15.16 11.35
C ASN A 382 -16.25 15.71 12.12
N SER A 383 -16.40 15.36 13.40
CA SER A 383 -17.14 16.18 14.34
C SER A 383 -16.48 17.54 14.36
N GLN A 384 -16.99 18.40 13.46
CA GLN A 384 -16.88 19.84 13.58
C GLN A 384 -16.90 20.14 15.08
N PRO A 385 -15.89 20.83 15.64
CA PRO A 385 -16.14 21.49 16.90
C PRO A 385 -17.40 22.30 16.63
N ASN A 386 -18.53 21.88 17.18
CA ASN A 386 -19.79 22.59 17.05
C ASN A 386 -19.40 24.05 17.29
N ARG A 387 -19.67 24.88 16.28
CA ARG A 387 -19.02 26.18 15.99
C ARG A 387 -19.15 27.23 17.11
N SER A 388 -19.50 26.87 18.33
CA SER A 388 -19.99 27.75 19.36
C SER A 388 -19.50 27.49 20.79
N THR A 389 -18.80 26.39 21.13
CA THR A 389 -18.37 26.21 22.53
C THR A 389 -16.99 25.56 22.67
N VAL A 390 -16.11 26.26 23.40
CA VAL A 390 -14.72 25.93 23.73
C VAL A 390 -13.67 26.27 22.67
N VAL A 391 -13.57 27.58 22.40
CA VAL A 391 -12.26 28.22 22.21
C VAL A 391 -11.42 27.91 23.46
N GLY A 392 -10.58 26.87 23.43
CA GLY A 392 -9.81 26.53 24.63
C GLY A 392 -9.26 25.11 24.80
N GLN A 393 -9.44 24.17 23.85
CA GLN A 393 -8.63 22.94 23.86
C GLN A 393 -7.62 22.90 22.71
N PRO A 394 -6.58 23.75 22.72
CA PRO A 394 -5.29 23.34 22.21
C PRO A 394 -4.73 22.24 23.14
N CYS A 395 -3.88 21.34 22.64
CA CYS A 395 -2.95 20.50 23.43
C CYS A 395 -3.20 18.98 23.62
N SER A 396 -3.88 18.25 22.72
CA SER A 396 -3.56 16.81 22.60
C SER A 396 -2.32 16.58 21.71
N VAL A 397 -2.24 17.27 20.57
CA VAL A 397 -1.11 17.14 19.63
C VAL A 397 0.21 17.64 20.24
N PHE A 398 0.21 18.81 20.88
CA PHE A 398 1.42 19.36 21.51
C PHE A 398 1.98 18.46 22.61
N SER A 399 1.13 18.04 23.55
CA SER A 399 1.56 17.18 24.64
C SER A 399 2.01 15.80 24.15
N THR A 400 1.44 15.32 23.04
CA THR A 400 1.87 14.10 22.36
C THR A 400 3.23 14.30 21.70
N LEU A 401 3.44 15.38 20.93
CA LEU A 401 4.72 15.70 20.29
C LEU A 401 5.86 15.90 21.30
N GLU A 402 5.58 16.56 22.41
CA GLU A 402 6.54 16.71 23.51
C GLU A 402 6.94 15.34 24.08
N SER A 403 5.95 14.46 24.29
CA SER A 403 6.19 13.09 24.75
C SER A 403 6.99 12.29 23.72
N MET A 404 6.64 12.37 22.43
CA MET A 404 7.35 11.70 21.34
C MET A 404 8.81 12.15 21.28
N ARG A 405 9.08 13.46 21.40
CA ARG A 405 10.43 13.99 21.35
C ARG A 405 11.31 13.47 22.50
N TYR A 406 10.72 13.27 23.68
CA TYR A 406 11.43 12.80 24.85
C TYR A 406 11.62 11.28 24.86
N PHE A 407 10.57 10.51 24.51
CA PHE A 407 10.56 9.05 24.64
C PHE A 407 10.89 8.29 23.35
N CYS A 408 10.81 8.94 22.18
CA CYS A 408 11.09 8.34 20.86
C CYS A 408 12.30 9.01 20.19
N PRO A 409 13.53 8.77 20.69
CA PRO A 409 14.73 9.45 20.18
C PRO A 409 15.08 9.07 18.74
N ASP A 410 14.66 7.90 18.27
CA ASP A 410 15.00 7.32 16.96
C ASP A 410 13.87 7.47 15.91
N LEU A 411 12.96 8.42 16.12
CA LEU A 411 11.74 8.55 15.30
C LEU A 411 12.02 9.20 13.94
N GLU A 412 12.06 8.39 12.89
CA GLU A 412 12.38 8.79 11.51
C GLU A 412 11.13 9.15 10.68
N ASP A 413 9.96 8.61 11.00
CA ASP A 413 8.70 8.82 10.27
C ASP A 413 7.59 9.25 11.23
N ILE A 414 7.10 10.49 11.07
CA ILE A 414 6.08 11.09 11.94
C ILE A 414 4.82 11.34 11.14
N GLY A 415 3.70 10.77 11.57
CA GLY A 415 2.37 11.07 11.06
C GLY A 415 1.51 11.84 12.06
N ILE A 416 1.00 13.00 11.66
CA ILE A 416 0.11 13.83 12.48
C ILE A 416 -1.04 14.42 11.67
N ASN A 417 -2.13 14.78 12.35
CA ASN A 417 -3.17 15.59 11.74
C ASN A 417 -2.70 17.03 11.60
N ALA A 418 -2.75 17.54 10.38
CA ALA A 418 -2.61 18.95 10.08
C ALA A 418 -4.01 19.58 10.14
N HIS A 419 -4.30 20.25 11.25
CA HIS A 419 -5.44 21.17 11.35
C HIS A 419 -4.92 22.59 11.13
N PRO A 420 -5.00 23.12 9.90
CA PRO A 420 -4.65 24.52 9.67
C PRO A 420 -5.57 25.42 10.51
N THR A 421 -5.00 26.49 11.06
CA THR A 421 -5.77 27.56 11.70
C THR A 421 -6.64 28.28 10.65
N ARG A 422 -7.58 29.11 11.09
CA ARG A 422 -8.51 29.85 10.19
C ARG A 422 -7.80 30.69 9.13
N ASP A 423 -6.56 31.10 9.38
CA ASP A 423 -5.72 31.86 8.46
C ASP A 423 -4.92 30.98 7.47
N GLY A 424 -5.11 29.66 7.51
CA GLY A 424 -4.45 28.70 6.63
C GLY A 424 -3.00 28.38 7.00
N SER A 425 -2.49 28.88 8.13
CA SER A 425 -1.19 28.47 8.66
C SER A 425 -1.33 27.19 9.51
N LEU A 426 -0.28 26.39 9.58
CA LEU A 426 -0.14 25.41 10.66
C LEU A 426 0.57 26.13 11.81
N ASP A 427 0.17 25.83 13.05
CA ASP A 427 0.74 26.50 14.23
C ASP A 427 2.29 26.44 14.18
N PRO A 428 2.97 27.59 14.06
CA PRO A 428 4.44 27.64 13.98
C PRO A 428 5.12 26.91 15.14
N VAL A 429 4.48 26.83 16.31
CA VAL A 429 4.98 26.10 17.46
C VAL A 429 4.95 24.59 17.18
N THR A 430 3.88 24.07 16.58
CA THR A 430 3.78 22.64 16.18
C THR A 430 4.85 22.30 15.15
N LEU A 431 5.00 23.13 14.12
CA LEU A 431 6.02 22.93 13.08
C LEU A 431 7.44 23.00 13.65
N SER A 432 7.69 23.91 14.60
CA SER A 432 8.99 24.02 15.28
C SER A 432 9.30 22.78 16.12
N MET A 433 8.29 22.21 16.79
CA MET A 433 8.47 20.95 17.52
C MET A 433 8.80 19.78 16.59
N ILE A 434 8.10 19.65 15.45
CA ILE A 434 8.38 18.63 14.43
C ILE A 434 9.79 18.78 13.86
N ALA A 435 10.20 20.02 13.56
CA ALA A 435 11.55 20.29 13.10
C ALA A 435 12.61 19.88 14.14
N GLY A 436 12.25 19.83 15.43
CA GLY A 436 13.09 19.45 16.55
C GLY A 436 13.43 17.96 16.68
N PHE A 437 12.86 17.08 15.84
CA PHE A 437 13.17 15.64 15.83
C PHE A 437 14.40 15.36 14.98
N ALA A 438 15.57 15.17 15.60
CA ALA A 438 16.84 15.01 14.88
C ALA A 438 16.82 13.94 13.76
N PRO A 439 16.31 12.71 13.96
CA PRO A 439 16.34 11.66 12.93
C PRO A 439 15.21 11.75 11.89
N LEU A 440 14.30 12.71 11.98
CA LEU A 440 13.14 12.81 11.09
C LEU A 440 13.55 12.83 9.60
N GLN A 441 13.03 11.87 8.83
CA GLN A 441 13.20 11.73 7.39
C GLN A 441 11.88 11.85 6.63
N ILE A 442 10.77 11.37 7.20
CA ILE A 442 9.46 11.33 6.56
C ILE A 442 8.44 12.04 7.45
N LEU A 443 7.71 13.00 6.89
CA LEU A 443 6.61 13.69 7.57
C LEU A 443 5.29 13.42 6.86
N ARG A 444 4.33 12.78 7.53
CA ARG A 444 3.00 12.53 7.01
C ARG A 444 2.00 13.50 7.65
N LEU A 445 1.32 14.28 6.83
CA LEU A 445 0.34 15.27 7.26
C LEU A 445 -1.04 14.85 6.77
N ARG A 446 -1.93 14.45 7.67
CA ARG A 446 -3.33 14.23 7.32
C ARG A 446 -4.09 15.54 7.36
N CYS A 447 -4.62 15.95 6.21
CA CYS A 447 -5.37 17.20 6.06
C CYS A 447 -6.87 16.91 6.17
N ALA A 448 -7.55 17.51 7.15
CA ALA A 448 -8.98 17.25 7.41
C ALA A 448 -9.91 17.74 6.28
N PHE A 449 -9.50 18.72 5.49
CA PHE A 449 -10.29 19.26 4.38
C PHE A 449 -9.42 19.40 3.13
N PRO A 450 -9.95 19.09 1.93
CA PRO A 450 -9.39 19.63 0.71
C PRO A 450 -9.76 21.11 0.79
N PHE A 451 -8.82 21.92 1.29
CA PHE A 451 -8.93 23.36 1.51
C PHE A 451 -10.02 23.95 0.63
N GLU A 452 -11.12 24.41 1.24
CA GLU A 452 -12.17 25.11 0.51
C GLU A 452 -11.47 26.19 -0.32
N MET A 453 -11.33 25.94 -1.62
CA MET A 453 -10.80 26.91 -2.55
C MET A 453 -11.84 28.03 -2.57
N ASN A 454 -11.65 29.03 -1.71
CA ASN A 454 -12.33 30.32 -1.67
C ASN A 454 -13.70 30.31 -2.35
N ARG A 455 -14.74 29.81 -1.68
CA ARG A 455 -16.08 30.33 -1.93
C ARG A 455 -16.25 31.63 -1.14
N GLY A 456 -15.77 32.70 -1.77
CA GLY A 456 -16.13 34.10 -1.55
C GLY A 456 -16.44 34.52 -0.12
N TYR A 457 -15.43 34.92 0.64
CA TYR A 457 -15.63 35.91 1.71
C TYR A 457 -14.61 37.03 1.56
N ASP A 458 -15.15 38.23 1.38
CA ASP A 458 -14.41 39.47 1.19
C ASP A 458 -13.44 39.71 2.35
N SER A 459 -12.20 40.02 1.97
CA SER A 459 -11.13 40.38 2.88
C SER A 459 -11.29 41.84 3.33
N SER A 460 -11.72 42.06 4.56
CA SER A 460 -11.41 43.30 5.28
C SER A 460 -11.04 42.98 6.73
N GLU A 461 -9.78 43.33 7.07
CA GLU A 461 -9.24 43.51 8.44
C GLU A 461 -9.02 42.22 9.26
N THR A 462 -7.95 41.99 10.01
CA THR A 462 -7.01 42.86 10.74
C THR A 462 -5.59 42.27 10.78
N SER A 463 -4.62 43.16 11.00
CA SER A 463 -3.18 42.94 11.17
C SER A 463 -2.79 42.25 12.48
N ILE A 464 -1.95 41.22 12.40
CA ILE A 464 -0.96 40.88 13.44
C ILE A 464 0.40 40.83 12.74
N GLU A 465 1.28 41.73 13.16
CA GLU A 465 2.65 41.86 12.70
C GLU A 465 3.56 40.91 13.51
N SER A 466 4.11 39.89 12.85
CA SER A 466 5.51 39.42 12.97
C SER A 466 5.63 38.06 12.27
N TYR A 467 6.68 37.91 11.43
CA TYR A 467 6.88 36.92 10.34
C TYR A 467 6.12 37.26 9.04
N GLY A 468 6.76 38.15 8.25
CA GLY A 468 6.20 38.85 7.09
C GLY A 468 5.99 38.08 5.79
N THR A 469 5.24 36.99 5.80
CA THR A 469 4.52 36.53 4.59
C THR A 469 3.21 35.88 4.99
N LYS A 470 2.09 36.55 4.69
CA LYS A 470 0.74 35.99 4.84
C LYS A 470 0.69 34.63 4.13
N PHE A 471 0.34 33.56 4.86
CA PHE A 471 0.03 32.26 4.28
C PHE A 471 -1.24 32.40 3.43
N ARG A 472 -1.10 32.71 2.14
CA ARG A 472 -2.26 32.68 1.23
C ARG A 472 -2.60 31.22 0.95
N ALA A 473 -3.74 30.77 1.46
CA ALA A 473 -4.28 29.42 1.29
C ALA A 473 -4.71 29.09 -0.16
N THR A 474 -4.57 30.02 -1.10
CA THR A 474 -4.86 29.76 -2.51
C THR A 474 -3.67 29.05 -3.18
N SER A 475 -3.90 27.84 -3.69
CA SER A 475 -2.99 27.07 -4.56
C SER A 475 -1.68 26.58 -3.93
N GLY A 476 -1.69 25.53 -3.11
CA GLY A 476 -0.52 24.70 -2.75
C GLY A 476 0.70 25.39 -2.06
N GLY A 477 0.75 26.73 -2.04
CA GLY A 477 1.87 27.51 -1.52
C GLY A 477 2.06 27.36 -0.02
N TRP A 478 1.01 26.99 0.71
CA TRP A 478 1.13 26.66 2.13
C TRP A 478 2.01 25.42 2.37
N ILE A 479 1.99 24.42 1.48
CA ILE A 479 2.82 23.21 1.60
C ILE A 479 4.28 23.58 1.38
N VAL A 480 4.53 24.39 0.36
CA VAL A 480 5.86 24.92 0.04
C VAL A 480 6.38 25.74 1.22
N ASN A 481 5.54 26.59 1.81
CA ASN A 481 5.92 27.38 2.99
C ASN A 481 6.18 26.51 4.22
N LEU A 482 5.36 25.48 4.46
CA LEU A 482 5.57 24.51 5.54
C LEU A 482 6.91 23.79 5.37
N TRP A 483 7.18 23.33 4.15
CA TRP A 483 8.44 22.69 3.82
C TRP A 483 9.62 23.62 4.11
N PHE A 484 9.61 24.83 3.57
CA PHE A 484 10.68 25.80 3.81
C PHE A 484 10.83 26.13 5.29
N PHE A 485 9.74 26.27 6.04
CA PHE A 485 9.79 26.51 7.48
C PHE A 485 10.48 25.37 8.22
N ILE A 486 10.08 24.12 7.95
CA ILE A 486 10.68 22.94 8.59
C ILE A 486 12.15 22.83 8.21
N GLN A 487 12.51 22.98 6.94
CA GLN A 487 13.90 22.89 6.49
C GLN A 487 14.76 24.01 7.11
N ALA A 488 14.28 25.25 7.15
CA ALA A 488 14.97 26.35 7.78
C ALA A 488 15.25 26.07 9.26
N ARG A 489 14.23 25.64 10.02
CA ARG A 489 14.38 25.26 11.43
C ARG A 489 15.30 24.08 11.65
N ARG A 490 15.29 23.09 10.76
CA ARG A 490 16.21 21.93 10.85
C ARG A 490 17.65 22.35 10.58
N ASN A 491 17.88 23.20 9.59
CA ASN A 491 19.18 23.77 9.29
C ASN A 491 19.73 24.60 10.47
N GLU A 492 18.90 25.42 11.12
CA GLU A 492 19.25 26.16 12.34
C GLU A 492 19.70 25.23 13.48
N ASN A 493 19.07 24.06 13.60
CA ASN A 493 19.41 23.05 14.61
C ASN A 493 20.54 22.09 14.19
N GLY A 494 21.09 22.22 12.98
CA GLY A 494 22.12 21.32 12.45
C GLY A 494 21.62 19.90 12.14
N PHE A 495 20.31 19.71 11.93
CA PHE A 495 19.73 18.41 11.60
C PHE A 495 19.70 18.15 10.10
N LYS A 496 19.69 16.87 9.71
CA LYS A 496 19.55 16.47 8.30
C LYS A 496 18.21 16.94 7.74
N PRO A 497 18.11 17.32 6.46
CA PRO A 497 16.83 17.73 5.87
C PRO A 497 15.82 16.58 5.89
N VAL A 498 14.54 16.90 6.03
CA VAL A 498 13.45 15.93 5.79
C VAL A 498 13.55 15.51 4.32
N LYS A 499 13.41 14.22 4.03
CA LYS A 499 13.49 13.67 2.67
C LYS A 499 12.14 13.71 1.96
N GLU A 500 11.06 13.42 2.69
CA GLU A 500 9.73 13.24 2.12
C GLU A 500 8.63 13.87 2.98
N VAL A 501 7.62 14.45 2.32
CA VAL A 501 6.39 14.92 2.98
C VAL A 501 5.19 14.28 2.31
N HIS A 502 4.43 13.48 3.03
CA HIS A 502 3.27 12.77 2.51
C HIS A 502 2.01 13.51 2.94
N LEU A 503 1.16 13.90 1.99
CA LEU A 503 -0.12 14.55 2.28
C LEU A 503 -1.25 13.54 2.22
N MET A 504 -1.83 13.23 3.36
CA MET A 504 -2.89 12.23 3.46
C MET A 504 -4.25 12.93 3.50
N TYR A 505 -5.17 12.48 2.66
CA TYR A 505 -6.56 12.95 2.67
C TYR A 505 -7.48 11.82 3.15
N PRO A 506 -8.46 12.12 4.01
CA PRO A 506 -9.53 11.18 4.38
C PRO A 506 -10.23 10.55 3.17
N GLU A 507 -10.72 9.32 3.31
CA GLU A 507 -11.33 8.57 2.19
C GLU A 507 -12.56 9.25 1.56
N HIS A 508 -13.40 9.91 2.35
CA HIS A 508 -14.57 10.64 1.84
C HIS A 508 -14.20 11.81 0.91
N ILE A 509 -12.95 12.27 0.98
CA ILE A 509 -12.38 13.25 0.04
C ILE A 509 -11.81 12.55 -1.20
N ARG A 510 -11.26 11.33 -1.05
CA ARG A 510 -10.79 10.51 -2.18
C ARG A 510 -11.93 10.14 -3.11
N THR A 511 -13.11 9.79 -2.60
CA THR A 511 -14.26 9.45 -3.46
C THR A 511 -14.73 10.64 -4.32
N SER A 512 -14.62 11.88 -3.82
CA SER A 512 -14.97 13.10 -4.56
C SER A 512 -13.86 13.60 -5.50
N LEU A 513 -12.59 13.26 -5.25
CA LEU A 513 -11.44 13.63 -6.09
C LEU A 513 -10.96 12.50 -7.03
N GLY A 514 -11.56 11.31 -6.95
CA GLY A 514 -11.15 10.07 -7.63
C GLY A 514 -10.14 9.23 -6.80
N PRO A 515 -9.97 7.93 -7.11
CA PRO A 515 -9.28 6.93 -6.25
C PRO A 515 -7.75 7.09 -6.12
N ARG A 516 -7.19 8.28 -6.34
CA ARG A 516 -5.74 8.51 -6.27
C ARG A 516 -5.37 9.12 -4.92
N SER A 517 -4.59 8.38 -4.14
CA SER A 517 -3.81 8.99 -3.05
C SER A 517 -2.87 10.04 -3.66
N PHE A 518 -2.85 11.22 -3.06
CA PHE A 518 -1.90 12.27 -3.40
C PHE A 518 -0.64 12.05 -2.55
N SER A 519 0.38 11.38 -3.07
CA SER A 519 1.72 11.62 -2.52
C SER A 519 2.24 12.87 -3.20
N LEU A 520 2.75 13.81 -2.40
CA LEU A 520 3.47 14.97 -2.89
C LEU A 520 4.93 14.76 -2.53
N ASP A 521 5.66 13.99 -3.33
CA ASP A 521 7.07 13.77 -3.03
C ASP A 521 7.81 15.08 -3.31
N ILE A 522 8.13 15.83 -2.26
CA ILE A 522 9.04 16.97 -2.32
C ILE A 522 10.45 16.39 -2.19
N VAL A 523 11.00 15.94 -3.31
CA VAL A 523 12.38 15.46 -3.34
C VAL A 523 13.31 16.67 -3.43
N THR A 524 14.12 16.89 -2.40
CA THR A 524 15.24 17.84 -2.49
C THR A 524 16.27 17.28 -3.45
N ALA A 525 16.59 18.02 -4.51
CA ALA A 525 17.68 17.70 -5.43
C ALA A 525 19.03 17.97 -4.76
N SER A 526 19.40 17.21 -3.73
CA SER A 526 20.67 17.45 -3.00
C SER A 526 21.92 16.91 -3.72
N GLU A 527 21.82 16.45 -4.98
CA GLU A 527 22.95 15.88 -5.75
C GLU A 527 23.21 16.57 -7.11
N ARG A 528 22.57 17.71 -7.41
CA ARG A 528 22.91 18.53 -8.58
C ARG A 528 23.58 19.82 -8.13
N ASP A 529 24.89 19.93 -8.39
CA ASP A 529 25.74 21.09 -8.07
C ASP A 529 25.23 22.42 -8.64
N ASP A 530 24.35 22.40 -9.66
CA ASP A 530 23.97 23.63 -10.37
C ASP A 530 22.67 24.30 -9.88
N ARG A 531 21.81 23.64 -9.07
CA ARG A 531 20.53 24.23 -8.58
C ARG A 531 20.01 23.61 -7.26
N PRO A 532 20.50 24.04 -6.09
CA PRO A 532 20.06 23.51 -4.79
C PRO A 532 18.60 23.85 -4.38
N ASP A 533 17.92 24.73 -5.12
CA ASP A 533 16.58 25.25 -4.76
C ASP A 533 15.42 24.67 -5.60
N GLU A 534 15.68 23.67 -6.46
CA GLU A 534 14.63 23.11 -7.33
C GLU A 534 13.84 22.01 -6.61
N ILE A 535 12.59 22.33 -6.24
CA ILE A 535 11.62 21.39 -5.69
C ILE A 535 10.95 20.65 -6.85
N MET A 536 11.23 19.35 -7.00
CA MET A 536 10.36 18.50 -7.82
C MET A 536 9.15 18.10 -7.00
N VAL A 537 7.97 18.47 -7.50
CA VAL A 537 6.69 17.98 -7.00
C VAL A 537 6.26 16.80 -7.90
N LYS A 538 6.39 15.57 -7.42
CA LYS A 538 5.77 14.42 -8.09
C LYS A 538 4.34 14.26 -7.56
N GLY A 539 3.34 14.32 -8.46
CA GLY A 539 1.94 14.12 -8.09
C GLY A 539 1.02 13.98 -9.31
N ASN A 540 0.02 13.11 -9.22
CA ASN A 540 -1.06 12.99 -10.20
C ASN A 540 -2.21 13.95 -9.82
N ILE A 541 -2.15 15.19 -10.29
CA ILE A 541 -3.21 16.19 -10.04
C ILE A 541 -4.38 15.97 -11.03
N PRO A 542 -5.64 15.75 -10.59
CA PRO A 542 -6.79 15.78 -11.47
C PRO A 542 -7.03 17.22 -11.96
N GLY A 543 -6.90 17.42 -13.27
CA GLY A 543 -7.04 18.71 -13.92
C GLY A 543 -6.28 18.74 -15.24
N SER A 544 -6.70 19.61 -16.17
CA SER A 544 -6.06 19.81 -17.47
C SER A 544 -4.54 19.71 -17.38
N LYS A 545 -3.90 18.99 -18.32
CA LYS A 545 -2.42 18.91 -18.46
C LYS A 545 -1.75 20.30 -18.41
N GLU A 546 -2.49 21.34 -18.76
CA GLU A 546 -2.09 22.76 -18.72
C GLU A 546 -1.98 23.33 -17.29
N THR A 547 -2.84 22.90 -16.36
CA THR A 547 -2.83 23.36 -14.95
C THR A 547 -1.65 22.73 -14.20
N THR A 548 -1.42 21.43 -14.37
CA THR A 548 -0.25 20.72 -13.83
C THR A 548 1.05 21.27 -14.44
N ARG A 549 1.07 21.59 -15.75
CA ARG A 549 2.21 22.27 -16.41
C ARG A 549 2.43 23.70 -15.92
N ARG A 550 1.37 24.48 -15.64
CA ARG A 550 1.50 25.83 -15.06
C ARG A 550 1.97 25.79 -13.61
N MET A 551 1.57 24.78 -12.84
CA MET A 551 2.03 24.58 -11.45
C MET A 551 3.50 24.15 -11.41
N LEU A 552 3.92 23.22 -12.29
CA LEU A 552 5.32 22.77 -12.38
C LEU A 552 6.28 23.81 -13.01
N ARG A 553 5.77 24.79 -13.79
CA ARG A 553 6.59 25.86 -14.42
C ARG A 553 6.78 27.10 -13.55
N ARG A 554 6.13 27.21 -12.39
CA ARG A 554 6.44 28.25 -11.42
C ARG A 554 7.56 27.77 -10.50
N SER A 555 8.77 27.73 -11.03
CA SER A 555 9.99 27.77 -10.21
C SER A 555 9.93 29.04 -9.36
N VAL A 556 9.78 28.90 -8.04
CA VAL A 556 9.92 30.01 -7.11
C VAL A 556 11.41 30.25 -6.94
N THR A 557 11.95 31.22 -7.69
CA THR A 557 13.29 31.75 -7.41
C THR A 557 13.18 32.58 -6.14
N VAL A 558 13.71 32.09 -5.03
CA VAL A 558 13.89 32.88 -3.81
C VAL A 558 15.15 33.71 -4.02
N GLU A 559 15.02 34.98 -4.42
CA GLU A 559 16.15 35.91 -4.36
C GLU A 559 16.50 36.15 -2.88
N LYS A 560 17.71 35.73 -2.46
CA LYS A 560 18.30 36.14 -1.20
C LYS A 560 18.51 37.66 -1.23
N LYS A 561 17.86 38.38 -0.33
CA LYS A 561 18.27 39.74 0.06
C LYS A 561 19.16 39.67 1.29
#